data_AF-A0A7W0VTX1-F1
#
_entry.id   AF-A0A7W0VTX1-F1
#
_cell.length_a   1.000
_cell.length_b   1.000
_cell.length_c   1.000
_cell.angle_alpha   90.00
_cell.angle_beta   90.00
_cell.angle_gamma   90.00
#
_symmetry.space_group_name_H-M   'P 1'
#
loop_
_entity.id
_entity.type
_entity.pdbx_description
1 polymer ?
#
loop_
_entity_poly.entity_id
_entity_poly.type
_entity_poly.pdbx_seq_one_letter_code
_entity_poly.pdbx_strand_id
1 'polypeptide(L)'
;MSALNQLLEQLAAPSGIAWNEETYDLGLARSLDVTDRGTYVAKLIENAGQGDTHAILTLGHLQATEALAVLRVDAGSSAPWAATSRRALVLLGHGDEVIDAIVEDALHGKARMGRVAAVMALPKIGGAKAITALGQALDDTDSSVRMIAWNGLVEALDLEPLMRSPEGKLEKGTRLELFKDFLASDLAGIVRVGAEGMRATLAMLGAGVSPVTLAITYQPDPAPEVSDAIIQAIVDPDVAYPVEEIGTLKGLARQWAEAGLALRIESGDERVPDALARLGARWTAPAMEEMAAAESTSPELRAKLTEAARVLTTS
;
A
#
# COMPACT_ATOMS: atom_id res chain seq x y z
N MET A 1 17.09 37.80 -19.17
CA MET A 1 16.59 36.65 -19.95
C MET A 1 15.08 36.59 -19.74
N SER A 2 14.26 36.51 -20.80
CA SER A 2 12.79 36.45 -20.63
C SER A 2 12.37 35.17 -19.90
N ALA A 3 11.17 35.17 -19.31
CA ALA A 3 10.60 33.99 -18.67
C ALA A 3 10.49 32.81 -19.66
N LEU A 4 10.04 33.08 -20.89
CA LEU A 4 9.99 32.08 -21.95
C LEU A 4 11.38 31.50 -22.26
N ASN A 5 12.42 32.34 -22.40
CA ASN A 5 13.76 31.83 -22.72
C ASN A 5 14.32 30.93 -21.62
N GLN A 6 14.09 31.28 -20.34
CA GLN A 6 14.49 30.44 -19.21
C GLN A 6 13.79 29.07 -19.25
N LEU A 7 12.48 29.04 -19.55
CA LEU A 7 11.72 27.79 -19.66
C LEU A 7 12.15 26.95 -20.87
N LEU A 8 12.47 27.59 -22.00
CA LEU A 8 13.00 26.91 -23.19
C LEU A 8 14.41 26.35 -22.95
N GLU A 9 15.23 27.03 -22.15
CA GLU A 9 16.52 26.51 -21.69
C GLU A 9 16.35 25.28 -20.81
N GLN A 10 15.37 25.27 -19.89
CA GLN A 10 15.05 24.07 -19.09
C GLN A 10 14.67 22.88 -19.98
N LEU A 11 13.84 23.11 -21.01
CA LEU A 11 13.46 22.07 -21.99
C LEU A 11 14.65 21.55 -22.81
N ALA A 12 15.59 22.43 -23.18
CA ALA A 12 16.76 22.06 -23.95
C ALA A 12 17.82 21.32 -23.11
N ALA A 13 17.87 21.56 -21.80
CA ALA A 13 18.80 20.94 -20.86
C ALA A 13 18.10 20.49 -19.56
N PRO A 14 17.30 19.40 -19.60
CA PRO A 14 16.52 18.94 -18.44
C PRO A 14 17.39 18.45 -17.27
N SER A 15 18.69 18.23 -17.48
CA SER A 15 19.64 17.82 -16.44
C SER A 15 19.82 18.85 -15.32
N GLY A 16 19.37 20.09 -15.50
CA GLY A 16 19.34 21.13 -14.48
C GLY A 16 18.14 21.04 -13.53
N ILE A 17 17.16 20.19 -13.81
CA ILE A 17 16.00 19.96 -12.94
C ILE A 17 16.46 19.12 -11.75
N ALA A 18 16.06 19.51 -10.54
CA ALA A 18 16.37 18.72 -9.36
C ALA A 18 15.71 17.34 -9.47
N TRP A 19 16.38 16.29 -9.01
CA TRP A 19 15.93 14.90 -9.16
C TRP A 19 14.56 14.61 -8.54
N ASN A 20 14.08 15.48 -7.65
CA ASN A 20 12.80 15.39 -6.95
C ASN A 20 11.71 16.31 -7.52
N GLU A 21 12.01 17.09 -8.56
CA GLU A 21 11.05 17.96 -9.23
C GLU A 21 10.34 17.18 -10.35
N GLU A 22 9.01 17.16 -10.31
CA GLU A 22 8.21 16.42 -11.29
C GLU A 22 7.80 17.26 -12.50
N THR A 23 8.00 18.57 -12.43
CA THR A 23 7.59 19.54 -13.47
C THR A 23 8.70 20.51 -13.79
N TYR A 24 8.60 21.17 -14.94
CA TYR A 24 9.30 22.43 -15.19
C TYR A 24 8.74 23.54 -14.30
N ASP A 25 9.41 24.71 -14.25
CA ASP A 25 9.03 25.81 -13.36
C ASP A 25 7.60 26.33 -13.63
N LEU A 26 6.65 25.87 -12.82
CA LEU A 26 5.24 26.23 -12.90
C LEU A 26 4.98 27.70 -12.54
N GLY A 27 5.79 28.28 -11.64
CA GLY A 27 5.65 29.67 -11.25
C GLY A 27 5.96 30.59 -12.43
N LEU A 28 7.07 30.30 -13.09
CA LEU A 28 7.50 31.00 -14.30
C LEU A 28 6.53 30.77 -15.46
N ALA A 29 6.10 29.52 -15.68
CA ALA A 29 5.16 29.17 -16.75
C ALA A 29 3.79 29.86 -16.59
N ARG A 30 3.31 30.04 -15.35
CA ARG A 30 2.05 30.76 -15.07
C ARG A 30 2.17 32.28 -15.24
N SER A 31 3.39 32.82 -15.21
CA SER A 31 3.65 34.26 -15.39
C SER A 31 3.71 34.69 -16.87
N LEU A 32 3.76 33.73 -17.80
CA LEU A 32 3.82 34.02 -19.23
C LEU A 32 2.55 34.72 -19.71
N ASP A 33 2.72 35.63 -20.68
CA ASP A 33 1.58 36.14 -21.44
C ASP A 33 1.00 35.07 -22.36
N VAL A 34 -0.14 35.37 -22.99
CA VAL A 34 -0.88 34.41 -23.82
C VAL A 34 -0.04 33.88 -25.00
N THR A 35 0.81 34.72 -25.61
CA THR A 35 1.60 34.35 -26.79
C THR A 35 2.77 33.45 -26.39
N ASP A 36 3.51 33.86 -25.36
CA ASP A 36 4.64 33.11 -24.83
C ASP A 36 4.17 31.77 -24.25
N ARG A 37 3.04 31.77 -23.55
CA ARG A 37 2.41 30.54 -23.05
C ARG A 37 2.04 29.58 -24.17
N GLY A 38 1.47 30.07 -25.27
CA GLY A 38 1.16 29.25 -26.45
C GLY A 38 2.40 28.57 -27.03
N THR A 39 3.50 29.33 -27.14
CA THR A 39 4.79 28.82 -27.62
C THR A 39 5.38 27.77 -26.67
N TYR A 40 5.33 28.05 -25.37
CA TYR A 40 5.82 27.12 -24.35
C TYR A 40 5.01 25.82 -24.32
N VAL A 41 3.68 25.89 -24.34
CA VAL A 41 2.80 24.72 -24.40
C VAL A 41 3.03 23.88 -25.65
N ALA A 42 3.20 24.51 -26.82
CA ALA A 42 3.53 23.78 -28.05
C ALA A 42 4.85 23.00 -27.91
N LYS A 43 5.86 23.60 -27.27
CA LYS A 43 7.15 22.93 -27.04
C LYS A 43 7.04 21.81 -26.00
N LEU A 44 6.24 21.99 -24.96
CA LEU A 44 5.93 20.93 -24.00
C LEU A 44 5.23 19.73 -24.68
N ILE A 45 4.28 19.96 -25.59
CA ILE A 45 3.59 18.90 -26.34
C ILE A 45 4.58 18.10 -27.19
N GLU A 46 5.53 18.77 -27.86
CA GLU A 46 6.57 18.11 -28.65
C GLU A 46 7.46 17.20 -27.77
N ASN A 47 7.89 17.69 -26.61
CA ASN A 47 8.73 16.92 -25.69
C ASN A 47 7.94 15.79 -25.00
N ALA A 48 6.67 16.01 -24.68
CA ALA A 48 5.78 14.97 -24.16
C ALA A 48 5.68 13.78 -25.12
N GLY A 49 5.54 14.04 -26.42
CA GLY A 49 5.55 12.99 -27.46
C GLY A 49 6.89 12.25 -27.62
N GLN A 50 7.97 12.76 -27.03
CA GLN A 50 9.28 12.11 -26.95
C GLN A 50 9.50 11.40 -25.60
N GLY A 51 8.50 11.41 -24.72
CA GLY A 51 8.52 10.75 -23.43
C GLY A 51 9.08 11.58 -22.28
N ASP A 52 9.20 12.91 -22.44
CA ASP A 52 9.59 13.79 -21.34
C ASP A 52 8.49 13.87 -20.28
N THR A 53 8.72 13.21 -19.15
CA THR A 53 7.77 13.15 -18.04
C THR A 53 7.55 14.50 -17.36
N HIS A 54 8.55 15.38 -17.34
CA HIS A 54 8.39 16.73 -16.78
C HIS A 54 7.48 17.56 -17.69
N ALA A 55 7.62 17.42 -19.01
CA ALA A 55 6.75 18.09 -19.95
C ALA A 55 5.30 17.62 -19.80
N ILE A 56 5.08 16.31 -19.71
CA ILE A 56 3.77 15.69 -19.51
C ILE A 56 3.08 16.24 -18.26
N LEU A 57 3.76 16.26 -17.11
CA LEU A 57 3.16 16.74 -15.86
C LEU A 57 2.98 18.25 -15.84
N THR A 58 3.90 19.00 -16.45
CA THR A 58 3.77 20.46 -16.60
C THR A 58 2.51 20.80 -17.40
N LEU A 59 2.21 20.07 -18.49
CA LEU A 59 0.97 20.24 -19.27
C LEU A 59 -0.27 19.99 -18.40
N GLY A 60 -0.26 18.94 -17.59
CA GLY A 60 -1.33 18.64 -16.63
C GLY A 60 -1.55 19.78 -15.63
N HIS A 61 -0.49 20.23 -14.96
CA HIS A 61 -0.56 21.30 -13.96
C HIS A 61 -0.90 22.68 -14.54
N LEU A 62 -0.59 22.91 -15.81
CA LEU A 62 -0.96 24.14 -16.52
C LEU A 62 -2.39 24.11 -17.06
N GLN A 63 -3.10 22.97 -17.00
CA GLN A 63 -4.40 22.78 -17.63
C GLN A 63 -4.36 22.99 -19.16
N ALA A 64 -3.28 22.57 -19.81
CA ALA A 64 -3.09 22.70 -21.26
C ALA A 64 -3.94 21.68 -22.05
N THR A 65 -5.21 22.01 -22.29
CA THR A 65 -6.17 21.15 -23.02
C THR A 65 -5.73 20.80 -24.44
N GLU A 66 -4.83 21.59 -25.04
CA GLU A 66 -4.20 21.34 -26.33
C GLU A 66 -3.42 20.01 -26.35
N ALA A 67 -2.95 19.55 -25.19
CA ALA A 67 -2.23 18.29 -25.05
C ALA A 67 -3.13 17.04 -24.98
N LEU A 68 -4.45 17.18 -24.91
CA LEU A 68 -5.36 16.05 -24.67
C LEU A 68 -5.18 14.90 -25.68
N ALA A 69 -4.99 15.23 -26.96
CA ALA A 69 -4.83 14.21 -28.00
C ALA A 69 -3.57 13.37 -27.79
N VAL A 70 -2.41 14.01 -27.58
CA VAL A 70 -1.14 13.30 -27.38
C VAL A 70 -1.16 12.51 -26.07
N LEU A 71 -1.69 13.09 -24.99
CA LEU A 71 -1.74 12.44 -23.69
C LEU A 71 -2.65 11.21 -23.69
N ARG A 72 -3.78 11.23 -24.43
CA ARG A 72 -4.67 10.07 -24.59
C ARG A 72 -4.01 8.92 -25.36
N VAL A 73 -3.29 9.24 -26.43
CA VAL A 73 -2.54 8.24 -27.20
C VAL A 73 -1.49 7.58 -26.31
N ASP A 74 -0.69 8.38 -25.62
CA ASP A 74 0.37 7.89 -24.75
C ASP A 74 -0.17 7.10 -23.55
N ALA A 75 -1.27 7.56 -22.95
CA ALA A 75 -1.94 6.93 -21.83
C ALA A 75 -2.38 5.49 -22.13
N GLY A 76 -2.79 5.20 -23.36
CA GLY A 76 -3.19 3.88 -23.83
C GLY A 76 -2.04 3.03 -24.40
N SER A 77 -0.81 3.55 -24.41
CA SER A 77 0.37 2.88 -24.97
C SER A 77 1.09 2.00 -23.95
N SER A 78 2.06 1.22 -24.42
CA SER A 78 3.03 0.48 -23.58
C SER A 78 4.28 1.29 -23.24
N ALA A 79 4.30 2.60 -23.54
CA ALA A 79 5.45 3.44 -23.28
C ALA A 79 5.73 3.59 -21.76
N PRO A 80 7.00 3.75 -21.34
CA PRO A 80 7.35 3.91 -19.92
C PRO A 80 6.63 5.08 -19.23
N TRP A 81 6.28 6.14 -19.97
CA TRP A 81 5.59 7.33 -19.46
C TRP A 81 4.06 7.26 -19.52
N ALA A 82 3.47 6.14 -19.94
CA ALA A 82 2.02 6.02 -20.07
C ALA A 82 1.29 6.34 -18.75
N ALA A 83 1.85 5.92 -17.60
CA ALA A 83 1.30 6.26 -16.28
C ALA A 83 1.36 7.77 -15.99
N THR A 84 2.44 8.44 -16.41
CA THR A 84 2.59 9.89 -16.31
C THR A 84 1.55 10.61 -17.17
N SER A 85 1.30 10.13 -18.39
CA SER A 85 0.26 10.68 -19.27
C SER A 85 -1.14 10.51 -18.68
N ARG A 86 -1.43 9.37 -18.05
CA ARG A 86 -2.69 9.14 -17.32
C ARG A 86 -2.85 10.11 -16.16
N ARG A 87 -1.80 10.35 -15.37
CA ARG A 87 -1.80 11.37 -14.32
C ARG A 87 -2.04 12.78 -14.87
N ALA A 88 -1.41 13.14 -15.99
CA ALA A 88 -1.64 14.44 -16.64
C ALA A 88 -3.09 14.60 -17.12
N LEU A 89 -3.72 13.54 -17.65
CA LEU A 89 -5.16 13.56 -18.01
C LEU A 89 -6.06 13.77 -16.81
N VAL A 90 -5.73 13.17 -15.66
CA VAL A 90 -6.46 13.38 -14.39
C VAL A 90 -6.32 14.83 -13.93
N LEU A 91 -5.10 15.39 -13.97
CA LEU A 91 -4.87 16.79 -13.66
C LEU A 91 -5.70 17.70 -14.57
N LEU A 92 -5.83 17.38 -15.86
CA LEU A 92 -6.64 18.12 -16.84
C LEU A 92 -8.17 17.99 -16.64
N GLY A 93 -8.64 17.18 -15.68
CA GLY A 93 -10.07 16.90 -15.50
C GLY A 93 -10.66 15.97 -16.58
N HIS A 94 -9.82 15.26 -17.31
CA HIS A 94 -10.21 14.30 -18.36
C HIS A 94 -9.76 12.86 -18.04
N GLY A 95 -9.56 12.59 -16.76
CA GLY A 95 -9.00 11.32 -16.28
C GLY A 95 -10.02 10.33 -15.74
N ASP A 96 -11.31 10.67 -15.62
CA ASP A 96 -12.29 9.76 -15.01
C ASP A 96 -12.37 8.42 -15.75
N GLU A 97 -12.56 8.43 -17.08
CA GLU A 97 -12.56 7.18 -17.88
C GLU A 97 -11.26 6.38 -17.77
N VAL A 98 -10.13 7.09 -17.61
CA VAL A 98 -8.80 6.48 -17.46
C VAL A 98 -8.65 5.85 -16.08
N ILE A 99 -9.10 6.53 -15.03
CA ILE A 99 -9.12 6.02 -13.67
C ILE A 99 -10.03 4.79 -13.63
N ASP A 100 -11.21 4.86 -14.23
CA ASP A 100 -12.19 3.77 -14.25
C ASP A 100 -11.63 2.51 -14.89
N ALA A 101 -10.96 2.65 -16.05
CA ALA A 101 -10.31 1.53 -16.71
C ALA A 101 -9.19 0.90 -15.84
N ILE A 102 -8.36 1.71 -15.19
CA ILE A 102 -7.30 1.19 -14.32
C ILE A 102 -7.87 0.53 -13.08
N VAL A 103 -8.92 1.11 -12.48
CA VAL A 103 -9.59 0.52 -11.32
C VAL A 103 -10.20 -0.83 -11.69
N GLU A 104 -10.88 -0.91 -12.84
CA GLU A 104 -11.40 -2.16 -13.37
C GLU A 104 -10.27 -3.20 -13.56
N ASP A 105 -9.18 -2.81 -14.21
CA ASP A 105 -8.03 -3.70 -14.41
C ASP A 105 -7.37 -4.12 -13.09
N ALA A 106 -7.28 -3.23 -12.10
CA ALA A 106 -6.68 -3.48 -10.80
C ALA A 106 -7.48 -4.51 -9.99
N LEU A 107 -8.81 -4.44 -10.04
CA LEU A 107 -9.70 -5.24 -9.19
C LEU A 107 -10.23 -6.50 -9.89
N HIS A 108 -10.36 -6.45 -11.22
CA HIS A 108 -11.07 -7.47 -12.00
C HIS A 108 -10.24 -8.00 -13.18
N GLY A 109 -9.01 -7.51 -13.34
CA GLY A 109 -8.08 -8.01 -14.35
C GLY A 109 -7.83 -9.51 -14.21
N LYS A 110 -8.08 -10.27 -15.28
CA LYS A 110 -7.93 -11.75 -15.27
C LYS A 110 -6.48 -12.18 -15.06
N ALA A 111 -5.55 -11.47 -15.70
CA ALA A 111 -4.12 -11.78 -15.62
C ALA A 111 -3.49 -11.06 -14.41
N ARG A 112 -2.78 -11.81 -13.58
CA ARG A 112 -2.00 -11.28 -12.44
C ARG A 112 -1.14 -10.08 -12.83
N MET A 113 -0.41 -10.17 -13.95
CA MET A 113 0.44 -9.07 -14.43
C MET A 113 -0.34 -7.82 -14.84
N GLY A 114 -1.57 -7.99 -15.35
CA GLY A 114 -2.46 -6.86 -15.63
C GLY A 114 -2.86 -6.13 -14.34
N ARG A 115 -3.30 -6.89 -13.32
CA ARG A 115 -3.64 -6.33 -12.00
C ARG A 115 -2.44 -5.64 -11.36
N VAL A 116 -1.27 -6.28 -11.37
CA VAL A 116 -0.01 -5.69 -10.88
C VAL A 116 0.26 -4.33 -11.53
N ALA A 117 0.22 -4.26 -12.87
CA ALA A 117 0.50 -3.03 -13.59
C ALA A 117 -0.52 -1.92 -13.28
N ALA A 118 -1.80 -2.29 -13.15
CA ALA A 118 -2.87 -1.36 -12.80
C ALA A 118 -2.71 -0.83 -11.37
N VAL A 119 -2.49 -1.70 -10.38
CA VAL A 119 -2.27 -1.32 -8.98
C VAL A 119 -1.02 -0.44 -8.83
N MET A 120 0.07 -0.72 -9.55
CA MET A 120 1.27 0.13 -9.56
C MET A 120 1.03 1.53 -10.13
N ALA A 121 0.00 1.72 -10.98
CA ALA A 121 -0.30 3.02 -11.57
C ALA A 121 -1.15 3.91 -10.64
N LEU A 122 -1.94 3.31 -9.75
CA LEU A 122 -2.89 4.03 -8.88
C LEU A 122 -2.23 5.10 -7.97
N PRO A 123 -1.09 4.86 -7.30
CA PRO A 123 -0.48 5.86 -6.40
C PRO A 123 -0.07 7.13 -7.14
N LYS A 124 0.50 6.95 -8.35
CA LYS A 124 0.92 8.06 -9.22
C LYS A 124 -0.27 8.88 -9.69
N ILE A 125 -1.41 8.24 -9.92
CA ILE A 125 -2.63 8.93 -10.34
C ILE A 125 -3.25 9.71 -9.17
N GLY A 126 -3.29 9.09 -7.99
CA GLY A 126 -3.82 9.70 -6.78
C GLY A 126 -5.33 9.94 -6.82
N GLY A 127 -5.83 10.64 -5.80
CA GLY A 127 -7.25 10.94 -5.63
C GLY A 127 -8.05 9.82 -4.96
N ALA A 128 -9.26 10.17 -4.51
CA ALA A 128 -10.09 9.31 -3.66
C ALA A 128 -10.44 7.96 -4.31
N LYS A 129 -10.67 7.94 -5.63
CA LYS A 129 -11.00 6.72 -6.37
C LYS A 129 -9.80 5.77 -6.46
N ALA A 130 -8.60 6.30 -6.70
CA ALA A 130 -7.38 5.50 -6.72
C ALA A 130 -7.03 4.92 -5.33
N ILE A 131 -7.15 5.74 -4.28
CA ILE A 131 -6.95 5.28 -2.89
C ILE A 131 -7.96 4.19 -2.50
N THR A 132 -9.22 4.36 -2.89
CA THR A 132 -10.27 3.34 -2.65
C THR A 132 -9.92 2.03 -3.35
N ALA A 133 -9.51 2.09 -4.62
CA ALA A 133 -9.13 0.90 -5.38
C ALA A 133 -7.88 0.21 -4.81
N LEU A 134 -6.88 0.98 -4.35
CA LEU A 134 -5.74 0.43 -3.62
C LEU A 134 -6.20 -0.31 -2.34
N GLY A 135 -7.13 0.28 -1.58
CA GLY A 135 -7.71 -0.35 -0.39
C GLY A 135 -8.52 -1.62 -0.68
N GLN A 136 -9.13 -1.73 -1.85
CA GLN A 136 -9.83 -2.93 -2.32
C GLN A 136 -8.85 -4.01 -2.83
N ALA A 137 -7.76 -3.61 -3.49
CA ALA A 137 -6.71 -4.53 -3.96
C ALA A 137 -5.96 -5.24 -2.82
N LEU A 138 -6.15 -4.81 -1.57
CA LEU A 138 -5.67 -5.53 -0.38
C LEU A 138 -6.36 -6.89 -0.18
N ASP A 139 -7.51 -7.14 -0.80
CA ASP A 139 -8.19 -8.45 -0.75
C ASP A 139 -7.80 -9.37 -1.93
N ASP A 140 -6.83 -8.98 -2.76
CA ASP A 140 -6.43 -9.80 -3.91
C ASP A 140 -5.94 -11.18 -3.48
N THR A 141 -6.32 -12.21 -4.23
CA THR A 141 -5.87 -13.59 -3.99
C THR A 141 -4.35 -13.75 -4.09
N ASP A 142 -3.67 -12.91 -4.87
CA ASP A 142 -2.23 -12.96 -5.06
C ASP A 142 -1.51 -12.01 -4.09
N SER A 143 -0.64 -12.56 -3.25
CA SER A 143 0.11 -11.80 -2.24
C SER A 143 0.95 -10.67 -2.83
N SER A 144 1.47 -10.83 -4.06
CA SER A 144 2.25 -9.75 -4.67
C SER A 144 1.38 -8.56 -5.05
N VAL A 145 0.14 -8.79 -5.51
CA VAL A 145 -0.80 -7.70 -5.79
C VAL A 145 -1.15 -6.96 -4.50
N ARG A 146 -1.43 -7.69 -3.41
CA ARG A 146 -1.70 -7.09 -2.08
C ARG A 146 -0.52 -6.26 -1.58
N MET A 147 0.70 -6.75 -1.70
CA MET A 147 1.90 -6.03 -1.27
C MET A 147 2.17 -4.77 -2.11
N ILE A 148 1.87 -4.81 -3.41
CA ILE A 148 1.95 -3.62 -4.27
C ILE A 148 0.87 -2.62 -3.88
N ALA A 149 -0.35 -3.07 -3.58
CA ALA A 149 -1.42 -2.20 -3.09
C ALA A 149 -1.06 -1.55 -1.75
N TRP A 150 -0.48 -2.30 -0.82
CA TRP A 150 0.06 -1.79 0.44
C TRP A 150 1.10 -0.68 0.21
N ASN A 151 2.14 -0.97 -0.58
CA ASN A 151 3.18 0.01 -0.89
C ASN A 151 2.58 1.25 -1.57
N GLY A 152 1.60 1.04 -2.45
CA GLY A 152 0.88 2.13 -3.11
C GLY A 152 0.10 3.02 -2.14
N LEU A 153 -0.51 2.46 -1.10
CA LEU A 153 -1.16 3.23 -0.03
C LEU A 153 -0.14 4.01 0.81
N VAL A 154 1.00 3.39 1.14
CA VAL A 154 2.08 4.05 1.89
C VAL A 154 2.62 5.25 1.11
N GLU A 155 2.84 5.10 -0.19
CA GLU A 155 3.29 6.18 -1.09
C GLU A 155 2.21 7.27 -1.23
N ALA A 156 0.97 6.90 -1.57
CA ALA A 156 -0.09 7.86 -1.87
C ALA A 156 -0.50 8.72 -0.66
N LEU A 157 -0.22 8.26 0.56
CA LEU A 157 -0.65 8.90 1.81
C LEU A 157 0.53 9.31 2.70
N ASP A 158 1.76 9.17 2.21
CA ASP A 158 2.98 9.48 2.96
C ASP A 158 2.99 8.84 4.37
N LEU A 159 2.73 7.54 4.43
CA LEU A 159 2.65 6.81 5.71
C LEU A 159 4.01 6.33 6.21
N GLU A 160 5.04 6.39 5.38
CA GLU A 160 6.41 5.95 5.70
C GLU A 160 6.97 6.57 6.99
N PRO A 161 6.81 7.89 7.25
CA PRO A 161 7.28 8.50 8.49
C PRO A 161 6.62 7.93 9.75
N LEU A 162 5.39 7.39 9.63
CA LEU A 162 4.65 6.81 10.76
C LEU A 162 5.22 5.47 11.20
N MET A 163 6.00 4.81 10.34
CA MET A 163 6.59 3.49 10.58
C MET A 163 8.04 3.55 11.09
N ARG A 164 8.57 4.76 11.31
CA ARG A 164 9.97 4.97 11.66
C ARG A 164 10.15 5.47 13.08
N SER A 165 11.24 5.03 13.71
CA SER A 165 11.70 5.59 14.99
C SER A 165 12.21 7.04 14.79
N PRO A 166 12.40 7.82 15.87
CA PRO A 166 13.02 9.15 15.80
C PRO A 166 14.42 9.15 15.14
N GLU A 167 15.14 8.03 15.21
CA GLU A 167 16.45 7.81 14.59
C GLU A 167 16.33 7.43 13.09
N GLY A 168 15.12 7.37 12.55
CA GLY A 168 14.84 7.08 11.15
C GLY A 168 14.85 5.58 10.81
N LYS A 169 14.97 4.69 11.80
CA LYS A 169 14.95 3.24 11.58
C LYS A 169 13.52 2.77 11.31
N LEU A 170 13.33 1.89 10.32
CA LEU A 170 12.04 1.24 10.08
C LEU A 170 11.74 0.26 11.22
N GLU A 171 10.56 0.39 11.83
CA GLU A 171 10.17 -0.38 13.00
C GLU A 171 9.03 -1.35 12.66
N LYS A 172 9.34 -2.65 12.72
CA LYS A 172 8.41 -3.73 12.37
C LYS A 172 7.28 -3.93 13.40
N GLY A 173 7.41 -3.33 14.58
CA GLY A 173 6.40 -3.38 15.65
C GLY A 173 5.23 -2.42 15.47
N THR A 174 5.20 -1.60 14.42
CA THR A 174 4.09 -0.66 14.21
C THR A 174 2.81 -1.36 13.78
N ARG A 175 1.64 -0.74 14.06
CA ARG A 175 0.35 -1.24 13.60
C ARG A 175 0.26 -1.37 12.07
N LEU A 176 0.94 -0.49 11.35
CA LEU A 176 0.99 -0.54 9.88
C LEU A 176 1.81 -1.75 9.41
N GLU A 177 3.01 -1.97 9.95
CA GLU A 177 3.81 -3.15 9.60
C GLU A 177 3.10 -4.45 10.03
N LEU A 178 2.30 -4.43 11.10
CA LEU A 178 1.46 -5.58 11.46
C LEU A 178 0.40 -5.89 10.38
N PHE A 179 -0.29 -4.88 9.84
CA PHE A 179 -1.24 -5.09 8.73
C PHE A 179 -0.53 -5.62 7.49
N LYS A 180 0.66 -5.12 7.19
CA LYS A 180 1.49 -5.60 6.10
C LYS A 180 1.87 -7.07 6.27
N ASP A 181 2.24 -7.50 7.47
CA ASP A 181 2.54 -8.91 7.75
C ASP A 181 1.30 -9.80 7.57
N PHE A 182 0.11 -9.33 7.97
CA PHE A 182 -1.14 -10.05 7.71
C PHE A 182 -1.46 -10.15 6.21
N LEU A 183 -1.22 -9.09 5.45
CA LEU A 183 -1.41 -9.08 4.00
C LEU A 183 -0.44 -10.02 3.28
N ALA A 184 0.70 -10.37 3.88
CA ALA A 184 1.65 -11.31 3.31
C ALA A 184 1.23 -12.79 3.48
N SER A 185 0.31 -13.10 4.39
CA SER A 185 -0.13 -14.48 4.66
C SER A 185 -0.91 -15.09 3.49
N ASP A 186 -0.84 -16.41 3.34
CA ASP A 186 -1.65 -17.15 2.38
C ASP A 186 -3.04 -17.52 2.93
N LEU A 187 -3.28 -17.33 4.24
CA LEU A 187 -4.57 -17.61 4.87
C LEU A 187 -5.51 -16.41 4.72
N ALA A 188 -6.60 -16.57 4.00
CA ALA A 188 -7.63 -15.56 3.80
C ALA A 188 -8.18 -15.02 5.13
N GLY A 189 -8.29 -15.87 6.16
CA GLY A 189 -8.67 -15.46 7.51
C GLY A 189 -7.76 -14.39 8.11
N ILE A 190 -6.44 -14.47 7.88
CA ILE A 190 -5.45 -13.51 8.35
C ILE A 190 -5.44 -12.28 7.44
N VAL A 191 -5.42 -12.49 6.12
CA VAL A 191 -5.42 -11.39 5.11
C VAL A 191 -6.58 -10.43 5.36
N ARG A 192 -7.77 -10.96 5.65
CA ARG A 192 -8.96 -10.16 5.92
C ARG A 192 -8.77 -9.19 7.09
N VAL A 193 -8.10 -9.61 8.16
CA VAL A 193 -7.83 -8.74 9.32
C VAL A 193 -6.91 -7.58 8.93
N GLY A 194 -5.85 -7.85 8.16
CA GLY A 194 -4.95 -6.81 7.64
C GLY A 194 -5.67 -5.85 6.70
N ALA A 195 -6.43 -6.36 5.75
CA ALA A 195 -7.12 -5.58 4.74
C ALA A 195 -8.25 -4.70 5.36
N GLU A 196 -9.09 -5.27 6.23
CA GLU A 196 -10.12 -4.53 6.96
C GLU A 196 -9.51 -3.49 7.90
N GLY A 197 -8.46 -3.84 8.63
CA GLY A 197 -7.75 -2.93 9.53
C GLY A 197 -7.15 -1.73 8.80
N MET A 198 -6.54 -1.97 7.64
CA MET A 198 -6.01 -0.90 6.80
C MET A 198 -7.14 -0.04 6.22
N ARG A 199 -8.21 -0.63 5.67
CA ARG A 199 -9.36 0.16 5.16
C ARG A 199 -10.04 1.00 6.25
N ALA A 200 -10.17 0.48 7.46
CA ALA A 200 -10.68 1.24 8.59
C ALA A 200 -9.76 2.43 8.93
N THR A 201 -8.44 2.21 8.89
CA THR A 201 -7.44 3.27 9.07
C THR A 201 -7.58 4.35 7.99
N LEU A 202 -7.71 3.95 6.72
CA LEU A 202 -7.93 4.86 5.59
C LEU A 202 -9.19 5.71 5.76
N ALA A 203 -10.31 5.09 6.15
CA ALA A 203 -11.56 5.80 6.37
C ALA A 203 -11.43 6.86 7.47
N MET A 204 -10.74 6.53 8.57
CA MET A 204 -10.54 7.45 9.69
C MET A 204 -9.57 8.59 9.34
N LEU A 205 -8.49 8.32 8.61
CA LEU A 205 -7.59 9.35 8.10
C LEU A 205 -8.33 10.30 7.15
N GLY A 206 -9.16 9.76 6.24
CA GLY A 206 -10.00 10.55 5.34
C GLY A 206 -11.04 11.41 6.07
N ALA A 207 -11.48 10.98 7.26
CA ALA A 207 -12.33 11.77 8.16
C ALA A 207 -11.57 12.81 9.01
N GLY A 208 -10.25 12.94 8.82
CA GLY A 208 -9.40 13.90 9.53
C GLY A 208 -8.95 13.45 10.92
N VAL A 209 -9.13 12.16 11.28
CA VAL A 209 -8.64 11.64 12.55
C VAL A 209 -7.12 11.53 12.50
N SER A 210 -6.43 12.05 13.52
CA SER A 210 -4.98 12.10 13.52
C SER A 210 -4.34 10.70 13.66
N PRO A 211 -3.15 10.47 13.06
CA PRO A 211 -2.39 9.22 13.21
C PRO A 211 -2.13 8.81 14.66
N VAL A 212 -1.93 9.79 15.55
CA VAL A 212 -1.73 9.55 16.99
C VAL A 212 -2.99 8.94 17.62
N THR A 213 -4.17 9.47 17.31
CA THR A 213 -5.46 8.97 17.81
C THR A 213 -5.73 7.56 17.31
N LEU A 214 -5.31 7.24 16.09
CA LEU A 214 -5.41 5.92 15.50
C LEU A 214 -4.35 4.93 16.00
N ALA A 215 -3.39 5.39 16.83
CA ALA A 215 -2.25 4.60 17.29
C ALA A 215 -1.52 3.88 16.13
N ILE A 216 -1.32 4.59 15.01
CA ILE A 216 -0.56 4.12 13.85
C ILE A 216 0.82 4.79 13.72
N THR A 217 1.14 5.73 14.61
CA THR A 217 2.50 6.27 14.74
C THR A 217 3.41 5.24 15.40
N TYR A 218 4.71 5.36 15.17
CA TYR A 218 5.72 4.63 15.91
C TYR A 218 5.46 4.65 17.41
N GLN A 219 5.53 3.46 18.02
CA GLN A 219 5.56 3.25 19.46
C GLN A 219 6.68 2.24 19.73
N PRO A 220 7.53 2.47 20.75
CA PRO A 220 8.51 1.46 21.17
C PRO A 220 7.78 0.19 21.61
N ASP A 221 8.44 -0.96 21.47
CA ASP A 221 7.90 -2.22 21.96
C ASP A 221 7.59 -2.10 23.47
N PRO A 222 6.32 -2.20 23.87
CA PRO A 222 5.93 -2.04 25.27
C PRO A 222 6.23 -3.29 26.13
N ALA A 223 6.61 -4.43 25.53
CA ALA A 223 6.89 -5.68 26.24
C ALA A 223 8.04 -6.48 25.60
N PRO A 224 9.26 -5.91 25.54
CA PRO A 224 10.39 -6.50 24.79
C PRO A 224 10.78 -7.90 25.29
N GLU A 225 10.67 -8.17 26.59
CA GLU A 225 10.97 -9.50 27.14
C GLU A 225 9.99 -10.57 26.65
N VAL A 226 8.72 -10.21 26.45
CA VAL A 226 7.70 -11.12 25.89
C VAL A 226 7.96 -11.33 24.40
N SER A 227 8.30 -10.25 23.68
CA SER A 227 8.68 -10.33 22.27
C SER A 227 9.89 -11.23 22.04
N ASP A 228 10.94 -11.09 22.84
CA ASP A 228 12.13 -11.94 22.79
C ASP A 228 11.79 -13.40 23.10
N ALA A 229 10.93 -13.65 24.08
CA ALA A 229 10.47 -15.01 24.41
C ALA A 229 9.64 -15.64 23.26
N ILE A 230 8.79 -14.87 22.58
CA ILE A 230 8.07 -15.33 21.39
C ILE A 230 9.06 -15.66 20.27
N ILE A 231 10.03 -14.78 20.00
CA ILE A 231 11.05 -15.01 18.98
C ILE A 231 11.85 -16.28 19.28
N GLN A 232 12.23 -16.49 20.55
CA GLN A 232 12.94 -17.69 20.97
C GLN A 232 12.10 -18.96 20.74
N ALA A 233 10.80 -18.93 21.08
CA ALA A 233 9.89 -20.05 20.84
C ALA A 233 9.64 -20.35 19.34
N ILE A 234 9.74 -19.33 18.48
CA ILE A 234 9.68 -19.49 17.02
C ILE A 234 10.94 -20.20 16.50
N VAL A 235 12.12 -19.84 17.02
CA VAL A 235 13.40 -20.40 16.58
C VAL A 235 13.62 -21.80 17.14
N ASP A 236 13.18 -22.07 18.36
CA ASP A 236 13.40 -23.32 19.07
C ASP A 236 12.07 -24.07 19.29
N PRO A 237 11.86 -25.23 18.61
CA PRO A 237 10.63 -26.01 18.75
C PRO A 237 10.43 -26.59 20.15
N ASP A 238 11.50 -26.72 20.96
CA ASP A 238 11.44 -27.25 22.32
C ASP A 238 11.02 -26.19 23.35
N VAL A 239 11.07 -24.91 22.98
CA VAL A 239 10.67 -23.78 23.85
C VAL A 239 9.17 -23.49 23.69
N ALA A 240 8.42 -23.53 24.78
CA ALA A 240 7.00 -23.19 24.75
C ALA A 240 6.76 -21.68 24.56
N TYR A 241 5.67 -21.33 23.88
CA TYR A 241 5.22 -19.93 23.79
C TYR A 241 4.86 -19.37 25.17
N PRO A 242 5.17 -18.10 25.46
CA PRO A 242 4.93 -17.46 26.77
C PRO A 242 3.45 -17.05 26.94
N VAL A 243 2.54 -18.04 26.94
CA VAL A 243 1.08 -17.84 26.90
C VAL A 243 0.58 -17.04 28.10
N GLU A 244 1.11 -17.27 29.30
CA GLU A 244 0.66 -16.59 30.52
C GLU A 244 1.08 -15.13 30.52
N GLU A 245 2.31 -14.84 30.09
CA GLU A 245 2.85 -13.49 29.96
C GLU A 245 2.09 -12.69 28.90
N ILE A 246 1.87 -13.28 27.72
CA ILE A 246 1.01 -12.70 26.68
C ILE A 246 -0.39 -12.45 27.26
N GLY A 247 -0.90 -13.36 28.09
CA GLY A 247 -2.12 -13.27 28.91
C GLY A 247 -2.32 -11.93 29.61
N THR A 248 -1.23 -11.33 30.10
CA THR A 248 -1.26 -10.09 30.89
C THR A 248 -1.26 -8.81 30.05
N LEU A 249 -0.87 -8.91 28.77
CA LEU A 249 -0.75 -7.77 27.86
C LEU A 249 -2.13 -7.20 27.47
N LYS A 250 -2.15 -5.92 27.09
CA LYS A 250 -3.36 -5.22 26.61
C LYS A 250 -3.07 -4.39 25.37
N GLY A 251 -4.12 -4.05 24.63
CA GLY A 251 -4.03 -3.14 23.48
C GLY A 251 -3.08 -3.67 22.39
N LEU A 252 -2.24 -2.79 21.84
CA LEU A 252 -1.35 -3.10 20.73
C LEU A 252 -0.30 -4.17 21.09
N ALA A 253 0.23 -4.15 22.31
CA ALA A 253 1.19 -5.15 22.80
C ALA A 253 0.63 -6.58 22.69
N ARG A 254 -0.62 -6.73 23.13
CA ARG A 254 -1.33 -8.00 23.07
C ARG A 254 -1.61 -8.44 21.64
N GLN A 255 -2.08 -7.51 20.81
CA GLN A 255 -2.35 -7.78 19.39
C GLN A 255 -1.09 -8.23 18.66
N TRP A 256 0.05 -7.58 18.91
CA TRP A 256 1.32 -7.93 18.29
C TRP A 256 1.78 -9.33 18.73
N ALA A 257 1.70 -9.65 20.02
CA ALA A 257 2.04 -10.98 20.52
C ALA A 257 1.12 -12.07 19.92
N GLU A 258 -0.19 -11.87 19.90
CA GLU A 258 -1.13 -12.81 19.26
C GLU A 258 -0.85 -12.97 17.77
N ALA A 259 -0.52 -11.88 17.07
CA ALA A 259 -0.19 -11.91 15.66
C ALA A 259 1.06 -12.73 15.36
N GLY A 260 2.09 -12.61 16.21
CA GLY A 260 3.29 -13.43 16.11
C GLY A 260 2.99 -14.92 16.14
N LEU A 261 2.02 -15.35 16.95
CA LEU A 261 1.53 -16.72 16.97
C LEU A 261 0.63 -17.04 15.77
N ALA A 262 -0.31 -16.16 15.43
CA ALA A 262 -1.27 -16.38 14.34
C ALA A 262 -0.58 -16.57 12.99
N LEU A 263 0.48 -15.83 12.70
CA LEU A 263 1.29 -15.97 11.49
C LEU A 263 2.05 -17.31 11.42
N ARG A 264 2.05 -18.12 12.49
CA ARG A 264 2.63 -19.47 12.51
C ARG A 264 1.61 -20.57 12.27
N ILE A 265 0.32 -20.24 12.15
CA ILE A 265 -0.71 -21.20 11.72
C ILE A 265 -0.34 -21.79 10.34
N GLU A 266 0.05 -20.95 9.38
CA GLU A 266 0.47 -21.38 8.03
C GLU A 266 1.78 -22.17 8.03
N SER A 267 2.62 -22.00 9.06
CA SER A 267 3.87 -22.74 9.22
C SER A 267 3.67 -24.16 9.76
N GLY A 268 2.44 -24.50 10.18
CA GLY A 268 2.09 -25.83 10.69
C GLY A 268 2.60 -26.13 12.10
N ASP A 269 2.95 -25.11 12.89
CA ASP A 269 3.41 -25.29 14.26
C ASP A 269 2.27 -25.79 15.16
N GLU A 270 2.34 -27.06 15.57
CA GLU A 270 1.28 -27.70 16.33
C GLU A 270 1.09 -27.16 17.76
N ARG A 271 1.98 -26.28 18.24
CA ARG A 271 1.86 -25.63 19.55
C ARG A 271 0.93 -24.42 19.51
N VAL A 272 0.79 -23.80 18.33
CA VAL A 272 0.08 -22.54 18.11
C VAL A 272 -1.44 -22.65 18.38
N PRO A 273 -2.16 -23.70 17.96
CA PRO A 273 -3.60 -23.77 18.17
C PRO A 273 -4.00 -23.73 19.66
N ASP A 274 -3.31 -24.50 20.51
CA ASP A 274 -3.54 -24.50 21.95
C ASP A 274 -3.21 -23.16 22.59
N ALA A 275 -2.06 -22.57 22.21
CA ALA A 275 -1.64 -21.27 22.69
C ALA A 275 -2.69 -20.19 22.39
N LEU A 276 -3.14 -20.08 21.13
CA LEU A 276 -4.15 -19.11 20.72
C LEU A 276 -5.53 -19.36 21.36
N ALA A 277 -5.92 -20.64 21.58
CA ALA A 277 -7.15 -21.00 22.30
C ALA A 277 -7.10 -20.56 23.77
N ARG A 278 -6.01 -20.83 24.48
CA ARG A 278 -5.79 -20.39 25.87
C ARG A 278 -5.76 -18.87 26.01
N LEU A 279 -5.22 -18.19 25.00
CA LEU A 279 -5.22 -16.74 24.88
C LEU A 279 -6.64 -16.18 24.62
N GLY A 280 -7.58 -16.98 24.12
CA GLY A 280 -8.90 -16.49 23.72
C GLY A 280 -8.85 -15.59 22.48
N ALA A 281 -7.86 -15.80 21.59
CA ALA A 281 -7.61 -14.99 20.40
C ALA A 281 -8.63 -15.28 19.28
N ARG A 282 -9.90 -14.94 19.50
CA ARG A 282 -11.04 -15.35 18.65
C ARG A 282 -10.92 -14.96 17.18
N TRP A 283 -10.24 -13.86 16.90
CA TRP A 283 -10.05 -13.38 15.52
C TRP A 283 -9.25 -14.38 14.66
N THR A 284 -8.51 -15.30 15.27
CA THR A 284 -7.70 -16.33 14.58
C THR A 284 -8.52 -17.55 14.16
N ALA A 285 -9.73 -17.75 14.67
CA ALA A 285 -10.53 -18.94 14.38
C ALA A 285 -10.78 -19.19 12.88
N PRO A 286 -11.13 -18.18 12.05
CA PRO A 286 -11.31 -18.40 10.62
C PRO A 286 -10.04 -18.91 9.92
N ALA A 287 -8.86 -18.43 10.33
CA ALA A 287 -7.59 -18.89 9.77
C ALA A 287 -7.26 -20.33 10.19
N MET A 288 -7.63 -20.72 11.42
CA MET A 288 -7.49 -22.10 11.88
C MET A 288 -8.43 -23.05 11.14
N GLU A 289 -9.68 -22.65 10.90
CA GLU A 289 -10.66 -23.43 10.12
C GLU A 289 -10.18 -23.63 8.68
N GLU A 290 -9.68 -22.57 8.06
CA GLU A 290 -9.08 -22.59 6.72
C GLU A 290 -7.88 -23.55 6.66
N MET A 291 -6.93 -23.42 7.58
CA MET A 291 -5.76 -24.31 7.64
C MET A 291 -6.16 -25.76 7.95
N ALA A 292 -7.17 -26.00 8.79
CA ALA A 292 -7.67 -27.35 9.08
C ALA A 292 -8.32 -28.01 7.85
N ALA A 293 -9.00 -27.22 7.02
CA ALA A 293 -9.65 -27.68 5.79
C ALA A 293 -8.65 -28.00 4.66
N ALA A 294 -7.43 -27.47 4.72
CA ALA A 294 -6.41 -27.72 3.71
C ALA A 294 -6.04 -29.21 3.62
N GLU A 295 -5.91 -29.72 2.39
CA GLU A 295 -5.54 -31.11 2.12
C GLU A 295 -4.12 -31.45 2.61
N SER A 296 -3.22 -30.46 2.61
CA SER A 296 -1.84 -30.58 3.07
C SER A 296 -1.69 -30.74 4.59
N THR A 297 -2.74 -30.46 5.36
CA THR A 297 -2.67 -30.45 6.83
C THR A 297 -2.68 -31.87 7.41
N SER A 298 -1.74 -32.17 8.31
CA SER A 298 -1.64 -33.47 8.97
C SER A 298 -2.88 -33.76 9.84
N PRO A 299 -3.25 -35.03 10.06
CA PRO A 299 -4.37 -35.39 10.93
C PRO A 299 -4.25 -34.81 12.34
N GLU A 300 -3.05 -34.83 12.92
CA GLU A 300 -2.75 -34.34 14.26
C GLU A 300 -2.95 -32.82 14.35
N LEU A 301 -2.36 -32.06 13.43
CA LEU A 301 -2.51 -30.62 13.37
C LEU A 301 -3.97 -30.23 13.06
N ARG A 302 -4.65 -30.93 12.15
CA ARG A 302 -6.06 -30.70 11.82
C ARG A 302 -6.96 -30.85 13.05
N ALA A 303 -6.75 -31.87 13.86
CA ALA A 303 -7.50 -32.08 15.09
C ALA A 303 -7.30 -30.91 16.08
N LYS A 304 -6.05 -30.48 16.27
CA LYS A 304 -5.71 -29.35 17.16
C LYS A 304 -6.33 -28.03 16.67
N LEU A 305 -6.23 -27.72 15.37
CA LEU A 305 -6.81 -26.52 14.76
C LEU A 305 -8.34 -26.51 14.89
N THR A 306 -8.98 -27.64 14.60
CA THR A 306 -10.45 -27.78 14.68
C THR A 306 -10.94 -27.57 16.11
N GLU A 307 -10.28 -28.18 17.10
CA GLU A 307 -10.65 -28.02 18.50
C GLU A 307 -10.42 -26.59 19.00
N ALA A 308 -9.27 -25.99 18.67
CA ALA A 308 -8.96 -24.61 19.03
C ALA A 308 -9.98 -23.63 18.44
N ALA A 309 -10.32 -23.76 17.15
CA ALA A 309 -11.34 -22.94 16.49
C ALA A 309 -12.72 -23.10 17.15
N ARG A 310 -13.10 -24.33 17.52
CA ARG A 310 -14.35 -24.61 18.25
C ARG A 310 -14.36 -23.92 19.61
N VAL A 311 -13.29 -24.00 20.39
CA VAL A 311 -13.17 -23.32 21.70
C VAL A 311 -13.34 -21.81 21.54
N LEU A 312 -12.69 -21.21 20.54
CA LEU A 312 -12.70 -19.77 20.29
C LEU A 312 -14.08 -19.24 19.81
N THR A 313 -14.87 -20.07 19.14
CA THR A 313 -16.20 -19.71 18.61
C THR A 313 -17.35 -19.98 19.57
N THR A 314 -17.18 -20.88 20.55
CA THR A 314 -18.25 -21.31 21.48
C THR A 314 -18.19 -20.71 22.88
N SER A 315 -17.03 -20.14 23.27
CA SER A 315 -16.84 -19.45 24.55
C SER A 315 -17.41 -18.04 24.53
#